data_AF-A0A7V2GEX7-F1
#
_entry.id   AF-A0A7V2GEX7-F1
#
_cell.length_a   1.000
_cell.length_b   1.000
_cell.length_c   1.000
_cell.angle_alpha   90.00
_cell.angle_beta   90.00
_cell.angle_gamma   90.00
#
_symmetry.space_group_name_H-M   'P 1'
#
loop_
_entity.id
_entity.type
_entity.pdbx_description
1 polymer ?
#
loop_
_entity_poly.entity_id
_entity_poly.type
_entity_poly.pdbx_seq_one_letter_code
_entity_poly.pdbx_strand_id
1 'polypeptide(L)'
;MFETERAQAREIFLEKVKTIPFLNTFEEEDLQGILQYSALRHYEAGEFIIDENYYDNSIYFLISGSVRITRKGKEIRVLRRRGEIFGEMSIVDGSFLSSSAYAIVETTCLVTNMTHVKSFSEKDSLVFYSVLYKTFAETLAERLRTAMQELANARAEIEELKQELG
;
A
#
# COMPACT_ATOMS: atom_id res chain seq x y z
N MET A 1 -1.24 26.50 -23.13
CA MET A 1 -0.07 26.20 -22.27
C MET A 1 -0.48 25.40 -21.04
N PHE A 2 -1.30 25.94 -20.13
CA PHE A 2 -1.73 25.22 -18.90
C PHE A 2 -2.55 23.93 -19.11
N GLU A 3 -3.37 23.84 -20.17
CA GLU A 3 -4.12 22.60 -20.47
C GLU A 3 -3.23 21.47 -20.99
N THR A 4 -2.21 21.81 -21.77
CA THR A 4 -1.25 20.86 -22.36
C THR A 4 -0.35 20.24 -21.29
N GLU A 5 0.12 21.04 -20.32
CA GLU A 5 0.92 20.56 -19.19
C GLU A 5 0.12 19.64 -18.25
N ARG A 6 -1.16 19.97 -18.01
CA ARG A 6 -2.07 19.11 -17.22
C ARG A 6 -2.38 17.79 -17.91
N ALA A 7 -2.56 17.80 -19.22
CA ALA A 7 -2.76 16.57 -20.00
C ALA A 7 -1.52 15.66 -19.93
N GLN A 8 -0.32 16.21 -20.15
CA GLN A 8 0.93 15.44 -20.04
C GLN A 8 1.18 14.88 -18.65
N ALA A 9 0.95 15.67 -17.59
CA ALA A 9 1.09 15.20 -16.21
C ALA A 9 0.13 14.03 -15.91
N ARG A 10 -1.09 14.09 -16.44
CA ARG A 10 -2.10 13.03 -16.29
C ARG A 10 -1.75 11.77 -17.06
N GLU A 11 -1.16 11.90 -18.23
CA GLU A 11 -0.68 10.78 -19.05
C GLU A 11 0.50 10.06 -18.37
N ILE A 12 1.50 10.81 -17.89
CA ILE A 12 2.62 10.25 -17.10
C ILE A 12 2.11 9.57 -15.83
N PHE A 13 1.09 10.14 -15.20
CA PHE A 13 0.46 9.55 -14.02
C PHE A 13 -0.23 8.22 -14.34
N LEU A 14 -1.03 8.19 -15.41
CA LEU A 14 -1.66 6.97 -15.93
C LEU A 14 -0.63 5.89 -16.27
N GLU A 15 0.47 6.25 -16.93
CA GLU A 15 1.56 5.30 -17.24
C GLU A 15 2.15 4.68 -15.97
N LYS A 16 2.48 5.51 -14.98
CA LYS A 16 3.02 5.02 -13.69
C LYS A 16 2.03 4.09 -12.98
N VAL A 17 0.74 4.41 -13.04
CA VAL A 17 -0.33 3.63 -12.41
C VAL A 17 -0.52 2.28 -13.10
N LYS A 18 -0.53 2.26 -14.44
CA LYS A 18 -0.58 1.02 -15.23
C LYS A 18 0.63 0.12 -15.00
N THR A 19 1.73 0.60 -14.42
CA THR A 19 2.85 -0.26 -14.02
C THR A 19 2.60 -1.05 -12.72
N ILE A 20 1.53 -0.77 -11.98
CA ILE A 20 1.13 -1.57 -10.83
C ILE A 20 0.37 -2.81 -11.32
N PRO A 21 0.79 -4.04 -10.97
CA PRO A 21 0.26 -5.27 -11.56
C PRO A 21 -1.25 -5.48 -11.49
N PHE A 22 -1.94 -4.94 -10.49
CA PHE A 22 -3.40 -5.07 -10.40
C PHE A 22 -4.15 -3.89 -11.04
N LEU A 23 -3.50 -2.74 -11.21
CA LEU A 23 -4.12 -1.58 -11.86
C LEU A 23 -4.11 -1.74 -13.38
N ASN A 24 -3.19 -2.54 -13.92
CA ASN A 24 -3.17 -2.85 -15.35
C ASN A 24 -4.36 -3.70 -15.84
N THR A 25 -5.16 -4.29 -14.93
CA THR A 25 -6.32 -5.12 -15.29
C THR A 25 -7.61 -4.31 -15.45
N PHE A 26 -7.56 -3.01 -15.18
CA PHE A 26 -8.70 -2.11 -15.33
C PHE A 26 -8.69 -1.46 -16.71
N GLU A 27 -9.89 -1.22 -17.23
CA GLU A 27 -10.07 -0.34 -18.37
C GLU A 27 -9.62 1.08 -18.00
N GLU A 28 -9.17 1.84 -19.00
CA GLU A 28 -8.64 3.18 -18.75
C GLU A 28 -9.67 4.13 -18.13
N GLU A 29 -10.93 3.97 -18.51
CA GLU A 29 -12.07 4.73 -17.98
C GLU A 29 -12.25 4.49 -16.47
N ASP A 30 -12.16 3.22 -16.03
CA ASP A 30 -12.24 2.85 -14.61
C ASP A 30 -11.02 3.38 -13.83
N LEU A 31 -9.82 3.28 -14.42
CA LEU A 31 -8.61 3.86 -13.82
C LEU A 31 -8.73 5.35 -13.63
N GLN A 32 -9.30 6.07 -14.60
CA GLN A 32 -9.49 7.52 -14.46
C GLN A 32 -10.38 7.88 -13.27
N GLY A 33 -11.41 7.07 -12.97
CA GLY A 33 -12.23 7.23 -11.77
C GLY A 33 -11.41 7.08 -10.48
N ILE A 34 -10.56 6.06 -10.39
CA ILE A 34 -9.68 5.82 -9.24
C ILE A 34 -8.66 6.96 -9.09
N LEU A 35 -8.09 7.40 -10.21
CA LEU A 35 -7.08 8.43 -10.26
C LEU A 35 -7.60 9.81 -9.87
N GLN A 36 -8.90 10.07 -10.05
CA GLN A 36 -9.52 11.30 -9.58
C GLN A 36 -9.40 11.48 -8.06
N TYR A 37 -9.39 10.39 -7.30
CA TYR A 37 -9.29 10.40 -5.83
C TYR A 37 -7.94 9.90 -5.33
N SER A 38 -6.98 9.79 -6.24
CA SER A 38 -5.62 9.37 -5.95
C SER A 38 -4.64 10.50 -6.22
N ALA A 39 -3.59 10.58 -5.43
CA ALA A 39 -2.51 11.54 -5.61
C ALA A 39 -1.16 10.83 -5.59
N LEU A 40 -0.22 11.27 -6.45
CA LEU A 40 1.18 10.94 -6.23
C LEU A 40 1.70 11.79 -5.07
N ARG A 41 2.24 11.12 -4.07
CA ARG A 41 3.01 11.73 -2.98
C ARG A 41 4.46 11.32 -3.11
N HIS A 42 5.34 12.31 -3.02
CA HIS A 42 6.77 12.14 -2.99
C HIS A 42 7.23 12.39 -1.57
N TYR A 43 8.12 11.54 -1.09
CA TYR A 43 8.65 11.56 0.27
C TYR A 43 10.17 11.54 0.19
N GLU A 44 10.80 12.40 0.97
CA GLU A 44 12.25 12.42 1.15
C GLU A 44 12.72 11.21 1.98
N ALA A 45 14.01 10.89 1.91
CA ALA A 45 14.59 9.85 2.73
C ALA A 45 14.40 10.15 4.23
N GLY A 46 13.84 9.20 4.97
CA GLY A 46 13.52 9.34 6.39
C GLY A 46 12.18 10.01 6.68
N GLU A 47 11.50 10.54 5.66
CA GLU A 47 10.22 11.22 5.84
C GLU A 47 9.12 10.25 6.30
N PHE A 48 8.21 10.81 7.07
CA PHE A 48 7.09 10.11 7.66
C PHE A 48 5.92 9.99 6.66
N ILE A 49 5.40 8.78 6.47
CA ILE A 49 4.31 8.50 5.52
C ILE A 49 2.98 8.26 6.25
N ILE A 50 2.96 7.39 7.27
CA ILE A 50 1.75 7.04 8.02
C ILE A 50 2.01 7.13 9.52
N ASP A 51 1.10 7.78 10.25
CA ASP A 51 1.12 7.87 11.71
C ASP A 51 0.17 6.89 12.35
N GLU A 52 0.69 5.95 13.15
CA GLU A 52 -0.15 5.02 13.93
C GLU A 52 -1.09 5.75 14.93
N ASN A 53 -0.81 7.03 15.24
CA ASN A 53 -1.63 7.84 16.13
C ASN A 53 -2.68 8.69 15.39
N TYR A 54 -2.70 8.69 14.06
CA TYR A 54 -3.64 9.47 13.27
C TYR A 54 -4.64 8.57 12.55
N TYR A 55 -5.84 9.08 12.31
CA TYR A 55 -6.80 8.38 11.47
C TYR A 55 -6.56 8.77 10.02
N ASP A 56 -6.15 7.81 9.22
CA ASP A 56 -6.02 7.97 7.77
C ASP A 56 -6.75 6.83 7.07
N ASN A 57 -7.75 7.19 6.27
CA ASN A 57 -8.56 6.25 5.50
C ASN A 57 -8.01 6.11 4.07
N SER A 58 -6.68 6.16 3.94
CA SER A 58 -5.97 6.11 2.67
C SER A 58 -5.21 4.81 2.51
N ILE A 59 -5.14 4.36 1.26
CA ILE A 59 -4.31 3.22 0.86
C ILE A 59 -3.13 3.75 0.07
N TYR A 60 -1.98 3.15 0.30
CA TYR A 60 -0.73 3.55 -0.30
C TYR A 60 -0.21 2.43 -1.18
N PHE A 61 0.11 2.75 -2.44
CA PHE A 61 0.77 1.85 -3.38
C PHE A 61 2.18 2.37 -3.66
N LEU A 62 3.19 1.54 -3.42
CA LEU A 62 4.58 1.89 -3.68
C LEU A 62 4.84 1.95 -5.20
N ILE A 63 5.20 3.12 -5.72
CA ILE A 63 5.57 3.31 -7.14
C ILE A 63 7.09 3.16 -7.34
N SER A 64 7.86 3.75 -6.43
CA SER A 64 9.33 3.70 -6.42
C SER A 64 9.86 4.04 -5.03
N GLY A 65 11.08 3.61 -4.73
CA GLY A 65 11.73 3.84 -3.44
C GLY A 65 11.59 2.66 -2.49
N SER A 66 11.54 2.91 -1.19
CA SER A 66 11.42 1.86 -0.17
C SER A 66 10.80 2.40 1.10
N VAL A 67 9.92 1.62 1.70
CA VAL A 67 9.14 2.02 2.89
C VAL A 67 9.41 1.05 4.03
N ARG A 68 9.80 1.58 5.18
CA ARG A 68 9.91 0.83 6.44
C ARG A 68 8.59 0.91 7.18
N ILE A 69 8.03 -0.24 7.54
CA ILE A 69 6.84 -0.35 8.38
C ILE A 69 7.29 -0.72 9.80
N THR A 70 6.82 0.04 10.79
CA THR A 70 7.11 -0.22 12.19
C THR A 70 5.85 -0.34 13.02
N ARG A 71 5.91 -1.16 14.06
CA ARG A 71 4.87 -1.25 15.09
C ARG A 71 5.49 -1.10 16.46
N LYS A 72 5.00 -0.16 17.27
CA LYS A 72 5.58 0.14 18.60
C LYS A 72 7.09 0.39 18.54
N GLY A 73 7.53 1.14 17.53
CA GLY A 73 8.95 1.48 17.30
C GLY A 73 9.84 0.34 16.76
N LYS A 74 9.32 -0.87 16.58
CA LYS A 74 10.07 -1.99 15.99
C LYS A 74 9.76 -2.13 14.51
N GLU A 75 10.79 -2.27 13.69
CA GLU A 75 10.61 -2.64 12.28
C GLU A 75 9.98 -4.02 12.18
N ILE A 76 8.89 -4.11 11.41
CA ILE A 76 8.19 -5.38 11.14
C ILE A 76 8.28 -5.77 9.67
N ARG A 77 8.59 -4.82 8.77
CA ARG A 77 8.68 -5.06 7.34
C ARG A 77 9.36 -3.90 6.62
N VAL A 78 10.00 -4.19 5.49
CA VAL A 78 10.39 -3.19 4.50
C VAL A 78 9.80 -3.55 3.14
N LEU A 79 9.08 -2.60 2.54
CA LEU A 79 8.51 -2.69 1.20
C LEU A 79 9.51 -2.09 0.20
N ARG A 80 9.75 -2.80 -0.90
CA ARG A 80 10.72 -2.40 -1.95
C ARG A 80 10.18 -2.65 -3.35
N ARG A 81 9.20 -3.54 -3.49
CA ARG A 81 8.65 -3.93 -4.77
C ARG A 81 7.54 -2.95 -5.16
N ARG A 82 7.62 -2.47 -6.39
CA ARG A 82 6.55 -1.67 -7.00
C ARG A 82 5.22 -2.42 -6.93
N GLY A 83 4.16 -1.71 -6.54
CA GLY A 83 2.82 -2.25 -6.36
C GLY A 83 2.56 -2.84 -4.98
N GLU A 84 3.56 -2.92 -4.09
CA GLU A 84 3.30 -3.28 -2.69
C GLU A 84 2.39 -2.24 -2.03
N ILE A 85 1.47 -2.74 -1.20
CA ILE A 85 0.38 -1.96 -0.60
C ILE A 85 0.64 -1.79 0.88
N PHE A 86 0.31 -0.64 1.46
CA PHE A 86 0.27 -0.46 2.91
C PHE A 86 -0.86 0.49 3.34
N GLY A 87 -1.23 0.42 4.62
CA GLY A 87 -2.42 1.10 5.17
C GLY A 87 -3.72 0.31 4.95
N GLU A 88 -3.68 -0.79 4.20
CA GLU A 88 -4.86 -1.55 3.77
C GLU A 88 -5.61 -2.20 4.93
N MET A 89 -4.92 -2.56 6.02
CA MET A 89 -5.54 -3.24 7.16
C MET A 89 -6.68 -2.42 7.76
N SER A 90 -6.48 -1.10 7.94
CA SER A 90 -7.49 -0.19 8.48
C SER A 90 -8.76 -0.13 7.63
N ILE A 91 -8.63 -0.33 6.31
CA ILE A 91 -9.75 -0.36 5.37
C ILE A 91 -10.49 -1.70 5.43
N VAL A 92 -9.76 -2.80 5.64
CA VAL A 92 -10.32 -4.15 5.65
C VAL A 92 -11.09 -4.43 6.94
N ASP A 93 -10.55 -4.08 8.10
CA ASP A 93 -11.14 -4.41 9.40
C ASP A 93 -11.80 -3.22 10.12
N GLY A 94 -11.69 -2.01 9.56
CA GLY A 94 -12.23 -0.78 10.15
C GLY A 94 -11.51 -0.32 11.42
N SER A 95 -10.33 -0.87 11.73
CA SER A 95 -9.53 -0.51 12.89
C SER A 95 -8.66 0.74 12.65
N PHE A 96 -8.13 1.31 13.73
CA PHE A 96 -7.14 2.37 13.65
C PHE A 96 -5.83 1.87 13.02
N LEU A 97 -5.03 2.80 12.49
CA LEU A 97 -3.70 2.48 11.98
C LEU A 97 -2.88 1.77 13.05
N SER A 98 -2.45 0.55 12.74
CA SER A 98 -1.78 -0.35 13.69
C SER A 98 -0.25 -0.34 13.57
N SER A 99 0.28 0.48 12.66
CA SER A 99 1.70 0.58 12.32
C SER A 99 2.00 1.93 11.67
N SER A 100 3.21 2.44 11.89
CA SER A 100 3.74 3.62 11.23
C SER A 100 4.54 3.25 9.98
N ALA A 101 4.64 4.18 9.01
CA ALA A 101 5.40 3.98 7.78
C ALA A 101 6.35 5.15 7.53
N TYR A 102 7.56 4.85 7.06
CA TYR A 102 8.61 5.84 6.79
C TYR A 102 9.29 5.54 5.46
N ALA A 103 9.61 6.57 4.69
CA ALA A 103 10.48 6.44 3.53
C ALA A 103 11.91 6.14 3.98
N ILE A 104 12.57 5.16 3.35
CA ILE A 104 13.98 4.83 3.60
C ILE A 104 14.88 5.64 2.67
N VAL A 105 14.43 5.82 1.43
CA VAL A 105 15.04 6.60 0.36
C VAL A 105 13.95 7.49 -0.25
N GLU A 106 14.31 8.34 -1.21
CA GLU A 106 13.30 9.07 -2.00
C GLU A 106 12.25 8.09 -2.54
N THR A 107 11.00 8.32 -2.13
CA THR A 107 9.91 7.35 -2.30
C THR A 107 8.71 8.03 -2.90
N THR A 108 8.08 7.37 -3.88
CA THR A 108 6.83 7.83 -4.48
C THR A 108 5.74 6.81 -4.19
N CYS A 109 4.61 7.29 -3.68
CA CYS A 109 3.42 6.49 -3.47
C CYS A 109 2.24 7.06 -4.26
N LEU A 110 1.41 6.17 -4.80
CA LEU A 110 0.03 6.51 -5.15
C LEU A 110 -0.79 6.39 -3.87
N VAL A 111 -1.45 7.47 -3.47
CA VAL A 111 -2.26 7.54 -2.25
C VAL A 111 -3.71 7.72 -2.65
N THR A 112 -4.56 6.77 -2.30
CA THR A 112 -5.99 6.77 -2.64
C THR A 112 -6.81 6.90 -1.36
N ASN A 113 -7.60 7.98 -1.24
CA ASN A 113 -8.45 8.19 -0.08
C ASN A 113 -9.82 7.51 -0.27
N MET A 114 -10.12 6.55 0.60
CA MET A 114 -11.31 5.71 0.51
C MET A 114 -12.60 6.40 0.97
N THR A 115 -12.55 7.55 1.64
CA THR A 115 -13.78 8.30 2.00
C THR A 115 -14.51 8.82 0.78
N HIS A 116 -13.78 9.16 -0.28
CA HIS A 116 -14.32 9.81 -1.48
C HIS A 116 -14.67 8.84 -2.61
N VAL A 117 -14.30 7.56 -2.49
CA VAL A 117 -14.64 6.51 -3.46
C VAL A 117 -16.16 6.31 -3.58
N LYS A 118 -16.93 6.65 -2.53
CA LYS A 118 -18.40 6.59 -2.55
C LYS A 118 -19.07 7.53 -3.58
N SER A 119 -18.31 8.41 -4.23
CA SER A 119 -18.80 9.33 -5.25
C SER A 119 -18.82 8.74 -6.67
N PHE A 120 -18.45 7.46 -6.82
CA PHE A 120 -18.46 6.74 -8.10
C PHE A 120 -19.88 6.36 -8.51
N SER A 121 -20.09 6.01 -9.79
CA SER A 121 -21.31 5.31 -10.18
C SER A 121 -21.37 3.94 -9.49
N GLU A 122 -22.56 3.38 -9.28
CA GLU A 122 -22.72 2.09 -8.57
C GLU A 122 -21.94 0.96 -9.26
N LYS A 123 -21.91 0.95 -10.59
CA LYS A 123 -21.21 -0.07 -11.39
C LYS A 123 -19.69 0.06 -11.24
N ASP A 124 -19.17 1.27 -11.38
CA ASP A 124 -17.71 1.50 -11.34
C ASP A 124 -17.18 1.29 -9.92
N SER A 125 -17.98 1.66 -8.91
CA SER A 125 -17.70 1.34 -7.50
C SER A 125 -17.53 -0.16 -7.30
N LEU A 126 -18.45 -0.97 -7.84
CA LEU A 126 -18.43 -2.41 -7.62
C LEU A 126 -17.19 -3.06 -8.24
N VAL A 127 -16.82 -2.70 -9.47
CA VAL A 127 -15.62 -3.21 -10.12
C VAL A 127 -14.38 -2.79 -9.34
N PHE A 128 -14.29 -1.52 -8.94
CA PHE A 128 -13.19 -1.01 -8.12
C PHE A 128 -13.05 -1.77 -6.81
N TYR A 129 -14.11 -1.87 -6.02
CA TYR A 129 -14.08 -2.60 -4.76
C TYR A 129 -13.72 -4.06 -4.97
N SER A 130 -14.28 -4.72 -5.99
CA SER A 130 -13.99 -6.14 -6.26
C SER A 130 -12.50 -6.39 -6.50
N VAL A 131 -11.87 -5.56 -7.33
CA VAL A 131 -10.44 -5.71 -7.60
C VAL A 131 -9.61 -5.27 -6.40
N LEU A 132 -9.95 -4.16 -5.73
CA LEU A 132 -9.25 -3.68 -4.55
C LEU A 132 -9.23 -4.74 -3.43
N TYR A 133 -10.39 -5.30 -3.11
CA TYR A 133 -10.50 -6.35 -2.09
C TYR A 133 -9.83 -7.66 -2.53
N LYS A 134 -9.82 -7.99 -3.83
CA LYS A 134 -9.00 -9.10 -4.34
C LYS A 134 -7.51 -8.84 -4.10
N THR A 135 -7.02 -7.65 -4.39
CA THR A 135 -5.62 -7.28 -4.18
C THR A 135 -5.26 -7.29 -2.69
N PHE A 136 -6.17 -6.83 -1.83
CA PHE A 136 -6.00 -6.95 -0.37
C PHE A 136 -5.93 -8.41 0.06
N ALA A 137 -6.84 -9.25 -0.42
CA ALA A 137 -6.85 -10.67 -0.07
C ALA A 137 -5.54 -11.36 -0.51
N GLU A 138 -5.07 -11.12 -1.73
CA GLU A 138 -3.81 -11.67 -2.24
C GLU A 138 -2.61 -11.18 -1.42
N THR A 139 -2.54 -9.87 -1.16
CA THR A 139 -1.48 -9.25 -0.35
C THR A 139 -1.47 -9.83 1.06
N LEU A 140 -2.61 -9.79 1.76
CA LEU A 140 -2.73 -10.29 3.13
C LEU A 140 -2.46 -11.79 3.21
N ALA A 141 -2.87 -12.59 2.23
CA ALA A 141 -2.56 -14.02 2.18
C ALA A 141 -1.06 -14.29 1.99
N GLU A 142 -0.36 -13.50 1.16
CA GLU A 142 1.10 -13.58 1.02
C GLU A 142 1.81 -13.15 2.33
N ARG A 143 1.35 -12.06 2.95
CA ARG A 143 1.87 -11.58 4.23
C ARG A 143 1.70 -12.60 5.34
N LEU A 144 0.52 -13.21 5.44
CA LEU A 144 0.20 -14.23 6.43
C LEU A 144 1.09 -15.46 6.26
N ARG A 145 1.26 -15.95 5.03
CA ARG A 145 2.17 -17.07 4.74
C ARG A 145 3.61 -16.77 5.15
N THR A 146 4.10 -15.57 4.84
CA THR A 146 5.45 -15.13 5.22
C THR A 146 5.61 -15.07 6.74
N ALA A 147 4.67 -14.42 7.43
CA ALA A 147 4.70 -14.28 8.88
C ALA A 147 4.61 -15.64 9.61
N MET A 148 3.80 -16.57 9.09
CA MET A 148 3.73 -17.93 9.64
C MET A 148 5.05 -18.68 9.48
N GLN A 149 5.74 -18.53 8.35
CA GLN A 149 7.05 -19.13 8.12
C GLN A 149 8.12 -18.56 9.06
N GLU A 150 8.20 -17.24 9.19
CA GLU A 150 9.12 -16.56 10.11
C GLU A 150 8.87 -16.98 11.57
N LEU A 151 7.59 -17.08 11.97
CA LEU A 151 7.22 -17.55 13.30
C LEU A 151 7.63 -19.01 13.54
N ALA A 152 7.50 -19.88 12.55
CA ALA A 152 7.93 -21.27 12.66
C ALA A 152 9.45 -21.38 12.83
N ASN A 153 10.21 -20.63 12.02
CA ASN A 153 11.67 -20.60 12.11
C ASN A 153 12.16 -20.08 13.48
N ALA A 154 11.59 -18.97 13.95
CA ALA A 154 11.95 -18.40 15.25
C ALA A 154 11.64 -19.36 16.41
N ARG A 155 10.55 -20.12 16.33
CA ARG A 155 10.22 -21.15 17.33
C ARG A 155 11.21 -22.31 17.34
N ALA A 156 11.68 -22.75 16.17
CA ALA A 156 12.66 -23.81 16.06
C ALA A 156 14.02 -23.39 16.67
N GLU A 157 14.50 -22.19 16.33
CA GLU A 157 15.76 -21.64 16.86
C GLU A 157 15.72 -21.49 18.39
N ILE A 158 14.58 -21.02 18.94
CA ILE A 158 14.40 -20.93 20.40
C ILE A 158 14.47 -22.31 21.06
N GLU A 159 13.96 -23.35 20.41
CA GLU A 159 14.00 -24.71 20.95
C GLU A 159 15.41 -25.30 20.92
N GLU A 160 16.16 -25.07 19.84
CA GLU A 160 17.58 -25.46 19.72
C GLU A 160 18.45 -24.78 20.80
N LEU A 161 18.32 -23.45 20.97
CA LEU A 161 19.07 -22.71 21.98
C LEU A 161 18.75 -23.17 23.42
N LYS A 162 17.50 -23.56 23.69
CA LYS A 162 17.11 -24.12 24.99
C LYS A 162 17.75 -25.48 25.25
N GLN A 163 17.97 -26.28 24.22
CA GLN A 163 18.64 -27.58 24.33
C GLN A 163 20.15 -27.43 24.54
N GLU A 164 20.77 -26.38 24.01
CA GLU A 164 22.20 -26.09 24.22
C GLU A 164 22.52 -25.49 25.60
N LEU A 165 21.54 -24.81 26.22
CA LEU A 165 21.67 -24.17 27.54
C LEU A 165 21.26 -25.06 28.72
N GLY A 166 20.69 -26.25 28.46
CA GLY A 166 20.25 -27.25 29.45
C GLY A 166 21.22 -28.41 29.57
#